data_AF-A0ABD3XNC8-F1
#
_entry.id   AF-A0ABD3XNC8-F1
#
_cell.length_a   1.000
_cell.length_b   1.000
_cell.length_c   1.000
_cell.angle_alpha   90.00
_cell.angle_beta   90.00
_cell.angle_gamma   90.00
#
_symmetry.space_group_name_H-M   'P 1'
#
loop_
_entity.id
_entity.type
_entity.pdbx_description
1 polymer ?
#
loop_
_entity_poly.entity_id
_entity_poly.type
_entity_poly.pdbx_seq_one_letter_code
_entity_poly.pdbx_strand_id
1 'polypeptide(L)'
;MVQYLSIHDVKRLCGMVQYIDIHDVKRLCGMVQYLNIHDVKRLCGMIQYLDIHDVKRLCGMVQYIDIHDVKRLCGMIQYLDIHDVKRLCGMIQYIDIHDVKRLCGMVQYIYIHDVKRLCGMVQYLSIHDVKRLCGMVQ
;
A
#
# COMPACT_ATOMS: atom_id res chain seq x y z
N MET A 1 19.88 12.65 -9.80
CA MET A 1 18.70 11.83 -10.14
C MET A 1 19.22 10.58 -10.83
N VAL A 2 18.97 9.39 -10.29
CA VAL A 2 19.32 8.14 -10.97
C VAL A 2 18.17 7.80 -11.92
N GLN A 3 18.48 7.40 -13.16
CA GLN A 3 17.45 7.01 -14.11
C GLN A 3 16.97 5.58 -13.82
N TYR A 4 17.90 4.61 -13.79
CA TYR A 4 17.59 3.20 -13.58
C TYR A 4 18.47 2.62 -12.49
N LEU A 5 17.89 1.79 -11.63
CA LEU A 5 18.59 1.08 -10.57
C LEU A 5 18.09 -0.36 -10.53
N SER A 6 18.97 -1.31 -10.84
CA SER A 6 18.72 -2.74 -10.65
C SER A 6 19.70 -3.27 -9.61
N ILE A 7 19.19 -3.80 -8.50
CA ILE A 7 20.03 -4.34 -7.42
C ILE A 7 19.40 -5.60 -6.84
N HIS A 8 20.22 -6.59 -6.49
CA HIS A 8 19.71 -7.76 -5.76
C HIS A 8 19.39 -7.41 -4.30
N ASP A 9 20.37 -6.90 -3.55
CA ASP A 9 20.24 -6.61 -2.12
C ASP A 9 20.63 -5.19 -1.74
N VAL A 10 19.74 -4.49 -1.04
CA VAL A 10 20.01 -3.13 -0.53
C VAL A 10 19.66 -3.00 0.95
N LYS A 11 20.66 -2.64 1.75
CA LYS A 11 20.43 -2.33 3.18
C LYS A 11 19.67 -1.02 3.36
N ARG A 12 20.02 0.02 2.59
CA ARG A 12 19.37 1.33 2.62
C ARG A 12 19.47 1.97 1.25
N LEU A 13 18.34 2.42 0.74
CA LEU A 13 18.26 3.30 -0.42
C LEU A 13 17.59 4.61 0.00
N CYS A 14 18.21 5.73 -0.36
CA CYS A 14 17.65 7.05 -0.15
C CYS A 14 17.88 7.93 -1.38
N GLY A 15 16.86 8.64 -1.86
CA GLY A 15 17.02 9.62 -2.93
C GLY A 15 15.86 9.71 -3.91
N MET A 16 16.17 10.24 -5.09
CA MET A 16 15.23 10.38 -6.21
C MET A 16 15.69 9.49 -7.37
N VAL A 17 14.85 8.55 -7.77
CA VAL A 17 15.11 7.60 -8.85
C VAL A 17 13.89 7.52 -9.77
N GLN A 18 14.08 7.42 -11.08
CA GLN A 18 12.94 7.20 -11.98
C GLN A 18 12.45 5.76 -11.90
N TYR A 19 13.35 4.79 -12.13
CA TYR A 19 13.01 3.37 -12.17
C TYR A 19 13.89 2.56 -11.21
N ILE A 20 13.26 1.75 -10.38
CA ILE A 20 13.92 0.84 -9.45
C ILE A 20 13.34 -0.56 -9.62
N ASP A 21 14.23 -1.54 -9.75
CA ASP A 21 13.95 -2.97 -9.65
C ASP A 21 14.89 -3.57 -8.59
N ILE A 22 14.34 -4.05 -7.48
CA ILE A 22 15.14 -4.62 -6.40
C ILE A 22 14.52 -5.91 -5.86
N HIS A 23 15.33 -6.95 -5.66
CA HIS A 23 14.84 -8.14 -4.94
C HIS A 23 14.58 -7.82 -3.46
N ASP A 24 15.62 -7.43 -2.70
CA ASP A 24 15.53 -7.26 -1.25
C ASP A 24 15.94 -5.86 -0.78
N VAL A 25 15.04 -5.17 -0.07
CA VAL A 25 15.31 -3.87 0.55
C VAL A 25 14.97 -3.85 2.05
N LYS A 26 15.97 -3.57 2.90
CA LYS A 26 15.69 -3.36 4.33
C LYS A 26 15.00 -2.02 4.58
N ARG A 27 15.41 -0.94 3.89
CA ARG A 27 14.82 0.39 4.02
C ARG A 27 14.93 1.17 2.71
N LEU A 28 13.80 1.62 2.19
CA LEU A 28 13.73 2.59 1.10
C LEU A 28 13.10 3.88 1.61
N CYS A 29 13.74 5.02 1.35
CA CYS A 29 13.19 6.33 1.62
C CYS A 29 13.38 7.27 0.43
N GLY A 30 12.33 7.73 -0.26
CA GLY A 30 12.59 8.58 -1.42
C GLY A 30 11.39 9.00 -2.25
N MET A 31 11.72 9.58 -3.40
CA MET A 31 10.79 9.87 -4.48
C MET A 31 11.09 8.94 -5.65
N VAL A 32 10.11 8.14 -6.06
CA VAL A 32 10.30 7.14 -7.12
C VAL A 32 9.14 7.23 -8.11
N GLN A 33 9.42 7.22 -9.42
CA GLN A 33 8.33 7.15 -10.40
C GLN A 33 7.81 5.71 -10.50
N TYR A 34 8.69 4.74 -10.74
CA TYR A 34 8.34 3.33 -10.87
C TYR A 34 9.20 2.49 -9.94
N LEU A 35 8.54 1.71 -9.08
CA LEU A 35 9.20 0.87 -8.10
C LEU A 35 8.64 -0.55 -8.17
N ASN A 36 9.48 -1.50 -8.56
CA ASN A 36 9.22 -2.93 -8.43
C ASN A 36 10.16 -3.50 -7.33
N ILE A 37 9.59 -4.16 -6.32
CA ILE A 37 10.38 -4.82 -5.28
C ILE A 37 9.79 -6.20 -4.92
N HIS A 38 10.62 -7.22 -4.79
CA HIS A 38 10.14 -8.48 -4.20
C HIS A 38 9.86 -8.32 -2.69
N ASP A 39 10.87 -7.97 -1.90
CA ASP A 39 10.75 -7.84 -0.45
C ASP A 39 11.21 -6.48 0.09
N VAL A 40 10.34 -5.79 0.84
CA VAL A 40 10.73 -4.57 1.58
C VAL A 40 10.31 -4.58 3.05
N LYS A 41 11.30 -4.39 3.94
CA LYS A 41 10.97 -4.29 5.39
C LYS A 41 10.35 -2.95 5.75
N ARG A 42 10.80 -1.85 5.13
CA ARG A 42 10.29 -0.49 5.38
C ARG A 42 10.41 0.33 4.11
N LEU A 43 9.28 0.80 3.62
CA LEU A 43 9.19 1.76 2.55
C LEU A 43 8.59 3.05 3.09
N CYS A 44 9.24 4.18 2.81
CA CYS A 44 8.72 5.50 3.09
C CYS A 44 8.92 6.42 1.89
N GLY A 45 7.90 7.14 1.41
CA GLY A 45 8.16 8.02 0.27
C GLY A 45 6.95 8.56 -0.47
N MET A 46 7.26 9.22 -1.58
CA MET A 46 6.30 9.58 -2.62
C MET A 46 6.58 8.71 -3.84
N ILE A 47 5.61 7.90 -4.24
CA ILE A 47 5.77 6.94 -5.34
C ILE A 47 4.65 7.14 -6.34
N GLN A 48 4.95 7.11 -7.64
CA GLN A 48 3.89 7.16 -8.64
C GLN A 48 3.29 5.77 -8.86
N TYR A 49 4.11 4.78 -9.19
CA TYR A 49 3.71 3.40 -9.40
C TYR A 49 4.53 2.47 -8.51
N LEU A 50 3.82 1.63 -7.76
CA LEU A 50 4.39 0.70 -6.82
C LEU A 50 3.86 -0.70 -7.06
N ASP A 51 4.76 -1.63 -7.33
CA ASP A 51 4.51 -3.07 -7.41
C ASP A 51 5.43 -3.76 -6.38
N ILE A 52 4.86 -4.48 -5.43
CA ILE A 52 5.64 -5.22 -4.42
C ILE A 52 5.02 -6.58 -4.14
N HIS A 53 5.84 -7.63 -4.02
CA HIS A 53 5.36 -8.89 -3.47
C HIS A 53 5.11 -8.79 -1.95
N ASP A 54 6.13 -8.45 -1.16
CA ASP A 54 6.05 -8.41 0.30
C ASP A 54 6.51 -7.08 0.91
N VAL A 55 5.65 -6.45 1.73
CA VAL A 55 6.03 -5.29 2.55
C VAL A 55 5.62 -5.41 4.01
N LYS A 56 6.60 -5.27 4.91
CA LYS A 56 6.29 -5.22 6.35
C LYS A 56 5.69 -3.88 6.78
N ARG A 57 6.16 -2.78 6.21
CA ARG A 57 5.71 -1.41 6.55
C ARG A 57 5.83 -0.50 5.34
N LEU A 58 4.70 0.03 4.89
CA LEU A 58 4.62 1.09 3.90
C LEU A 58 4.07 2.35 4.56
N CYS A 59 4.75 3.48 4.38
CA CYS A 59 4.28 4.79 4.82
C CYS A 59 4.49 5.84 3.73
N GLY A 60 3.45 6.47 3.18
CA GLY A 60 3.72 7.45 2.12
C GLY A 60 2.53 8.01 1.37
N MET A 61 2.86 8.71 0.29
CA MET A 61 1.91 9.14 -0.73
C MET A 61 2.16 8.29 -1.97
N VAL A 62 1.17 7.57 -2.45
CA VAL A 62 1.34 6.73 -3.64
C VAL A 62 0.17 6.91 -4.59
N GLN A 63 0.45 7.03 -5.89
CA GLN A 63 -0.63 7.16 -6.86
C GLN A 63 -1.26 5.79 -7.15
N TYR A 64 -0.46 4.81 -7.54
CA TYR A 64 -0.91 3.45 -7.84
C TYR A 64 -0.10 2.43 -7.04
N ILE A 65 -0.80 1.53 -6.37
CA ILE A 65 -0.22 0.43 -5.60
C ILE A 65 -0.85 -0.88 -6.07
N ASP A 66 0.01 -1.84 -6.39
CA ASP A 66 -0.30 -3.27 -6.45
C ASP A 66 0.63 -3.98 -5.46
N ILE A 67 0.07 -4.69 -4.48
CA ILE A 67 0.87 -5.45 -3.51
C ILE A 67 0.24 -6.79 -3.19
N HIS A 68 1.03 -7.85 -3.19
CA HIS A 68 0.55 -9.15 -2.70
C HIS A 68 0.33 -9.14 -1.18
N ASP A 69 1.36 -8.81 -0.39
CA ASP A 69 1.32 -8.95 1.06
C ASP A 69 1.78 -7.70 1.83
N VAL A 70 0.91 -7.17 2.70
CA VAL A 70 1.21 -6.00 3.54
C VAL A 70 0.91 -6.23 5.02
N LYS A 71 1.94 -6.12 5.88
CA LYS A 71 1.68 -6.15 7.33
C LYS A 71 1.10 -4.84 7.86
N ARG A 72 1.57 -3.69 7.36
CA ARG A 72 1.12 -2.36 7.77
C ARG A 72 1.26 -1.38 6.62
N LEU A 73 0.14 -0.82 6.20
CA LEU A 73 0.08 0.28 5.25
C LEU A 73 -0.45 1.52 5.97
N CYS A 74 0.22 2.65 5.78
CA CYS A 74 -0.24 3.95 6.22
C CYS A 74 -0.02 5.01 5.12
N GLY A 75 -1.03 5.74 4.66
CA GLY A 75 -0.75 6.72 3.62
C GLY A 75 -1.94 7.45 3.01
N MET A 76 -1.60 8.27 2.02
CA MET A 76 -2.55 8.86 1.08
C MET A 76 -2.37 8.15 -0.25
N ILE A 77 -3.41 7.46 -0.72
CA ILE A 77 -3.32 6.61 -1.91
C ILE A 77 -4.44 6.93 -2.89
N GLN A 78 -4.15 7.01 -4.18
CA GLN A 78 -5.20 7.18 -5.18
C GLN A 78 -5.85 5.84 -5.52
N TYR A 79 -5.07 4.86 -5.97
CA TYR A 79 -5.52 3.53 -6.31
C TYR A 79 -4.73 2.48 -5.55
N LEU A 80 -5.46 1.57 -4.90
CA LEU A 80 -4.90 0.51 -4.09
C LEU A 80 -5.50 -0.83 -4.49
N ASP A 81 -4.66 -1.74 -4.96
CA ASP A 81 -4.96 -3.17 -5.09
C ASP A 81 -4.04 -3.95 -4.15
N ILE A 82 -4.63 -4.76 -3.27
CA ILE A 82 -3.86 -5.63 -2.36
C ILE A 82 -4.52 -6.99 -2.19
N HIS A 83 -3.74 -8.07 -2.28
CA HIS A 83 -4.24 -9.39 -1.91
C HIS A 83 -4.45 -9.50 -0.38
N ASP A 84 -3.41 -9.31 0.43
CA ASP A 84 -3.47 -9.49 1.88
C ASP A 84 -2.96 -8.25 2.65
N VAL A 85 -3.78 -7.71 3.57
CA VAL A 85 -3.33 -6.65 4.48
C VAL A 85 -3.76 -6.83 5.94
N LYS A 86 -2.77 -6.86 6.84
CA LYS A 86 -3.07 -6.98 8.29
C LYS A 86 -3.59 -5.69 8.89
N ARG A 87 -3.09 -4.53 8.44
CA ARG A 87 -3.50 -3.21 8.93
C ARG A 87 -3.35 -2.18 7.82
N LEU A 88 -4.46 -1.59 7.45
CA LEU A 88 -4.54 -0.47 6.53
C LEU A 88 -5.03 0.76 7.29
N CYS A 89 -4.30 1.87 7.18
CA CYS A 89 -4.71 3.16 7.71
C CYS A 89 -4.49 4.28 6.69
N GLY A 90 -5.47 5.10 6.35
CA GLY A 90 -5.19 6.17 5.38
C GLY A 90 -6.37 6.95 4.84
N MET A 91 -6.04 7.81 3.89
CA MET A 91 -6.99 8.49 3.01
C MET A 91 -6.82 7.88 1.63
N ILE A 92 -7.84 7.20 1.12
CA ILE A 92 -7.72 6.42 -0.11
C ILE A 92 -8.88 6.71 -1.05
N GLN A 93 -8.61 6.88 -2.34
CA GLN A 93 -9.69 7.12 -3.30
C GLN A 93 -10.37 5.80 -3.69
N TYR A 94 -9.61 4.84 -4.21
CA TYR A 94 -10.12 3.54 -4.62
C TYR A 94 -9.34 2.42 -3.94
N ILE A 95 -10.08 1.44 -3.42
CA ILE A 95 -9.55 0.24 -2.79
C ILE A 95 -10.19 -0.99 -3.42
N ASP A 96 -9.36 -1.92 -3.84
CA ASP A 96 -9.67 -3.34 -4.05
C ASP A 96 -8.78 -4.16 -3.11
N ILE A 97 -9.38 -4.97 -2.23
CA ILE A 97 -8.63 -5.85 -1.34
C ILE A 97 -9.29 -7.22 -1.23
N HIS A 98 -8.51 -8.29 -1.36
CA HIS A 98 -9.03 -9.62 -1.05
C HIS A 98 -9.24 -9.80 0.47
N ASP A 99 -8.19 -9.67 1.27
CA ASP A 99 -8.24 -9.94 2.71
C ASP A 99 -7.69 -8.76 3.55
N VAL A 100 -8.51 -8.22 4.47
CA VAL A 100 -8.05 -7.21 5.44
C VAL A 100 -8.46 -7.48 6.88
N LYS A 101 -7.47 -7.58 7.77
CA LYS A 101 -7.77 -7.76 9.20
C LYS A 101 -8.29 -6.48 9.86
N ARG A 102 -7.76 -5.31 9.48
CA ARG A 102 -8.17 -4.01 10.03
C ARG A 102 -8.00 -2.93 8.99
N LEU A 103 -9.10 -2.31 8.60
CA LEU A 103 -9.12 -1.09 7.80
C LEU A 103 -9.58 0.07 8.68
N CYS A 104 -8.81 1.16 8.67
CA CYS A 104 -9.18 2.41 9.34
C CYS A 104 -8.93 3.62 8.44
N GLY A 105 -9.90 4.48 8.18
CA GLY A 105 -9.60 5.63 7.31
C GLY A 105 -10.78 6.37 6.72
N MET A 106 -10.46 7.25 5.79
CA MET A 106 -11.43 7.90 4.91
C MET A 106 -11.24 7.34 3.51
N VAL A 107 -12.27 6.72 2.95
CA VAL A 107 -12.18 6.08 1.64
C VAL A 107 -13.35 6.46 0.77
N GLN A 108 -13.09 6.75 -0.51
CA GLN A 108 -14.16 7.07 -1.44
C GLN A 108 -14.88 5.79 -1.91
N TYR A 109 -14.14 4.85 -2.51
CA TYR A 109 -14.69 3.60 -3.02
C TYR A 109 -13.93 2.40 -2.45
N ILE A 110 -14.69 1.42 -1.96
CA ILE A 110 -14.17 0.18 -1.40
C ILE A 110 -14.84 -1.02 -2.08
N TYR A 111 -14.02 -1.93 -2.57
CA TYR A 111 -14.35 -3.33 -2.82
C TYR A 111 -13.46 -4.20 -1.94
N ILE A 112 -14.06 -5.02 -1.07
CA ILE A 112 -13.31 -5.97 -0.23
C ILE A 112 -13.99 -7.34 -0.24
N HIS A 113 -13.23 -8.42 -0.41
CA HIS A 113 -13.78 -9.76 -0.22
C HIS A 113 -14.01 -10.02 1.29
N ASP A 114 -12.96 -10.01 2.11
CA ASP A 114 -13.06 -10.32 3.54
C ASP A 114 -12.45 -9.22 4.43
N VAL A 115 -13.23 -8.71 5.40
CA VAL A 115 -12.73 -7.76 6.42
C VAL A 115 -13.13 -8.11 7.84
N LYS A 116 -12.15 -8.26 8.73
CA LYS A 116 -12.45 -8.51 10.15
C LYS A 116 -12.94 -7.26 10.88
N ARG A 117 -12.39 -6.09 10.55
CA ARG A 117 -12.75 -4.82 11.19
C ARG A 117 -12.58 -3.67 10.20
N LEU A 118 -13.68 -2.98 9.91
CA LEU A 118 -13.67 -1.72 9.17
C LEU A 118 -14.11 -0.59 10.11
N CYS A 119 -13.33 0.49 10.15
CA CYS A 119 -13.60 1.67 10.98
C CYS A 119 -13.30 2.95 10.20
N GLY A 120 -14.30 3.75 9.81
CA GLY A 120 -13.98 4.92 9.01
C GLY A 120 -15.16 5.67 8.42
N MET A 121 -14.86 6.59 7.52
CA MET A 121 -15.83 7.22 6.64
C MET A 121 -15.65 6.62 5.25
N VAL A 122 -16.70 6.02 4.71
CA VAL A 122 -16.69 5.41 3.37
C VAL A 122 -17.84 5.97 2.55
N GLN A 123 -17.59 6.40 1.31
CA GLN A 123 -18.65 6.91 0.43
C GLN A 123 -19.34 5.82 -0.40
N TYR A 124 -18.62 4.77 -0.79
CA TYR A 124 -19.18 3.63 -1.51
C TYR A 124 -18.52 2.35 -1.02
N LEU A 125 -19.34 1.39 -0.59
CA LEU A 125 -18.88 0.18 0.07
C LEU A 125 -19.50 -1.07 -0.54
N SER A 126 -18.64 -1.94 -1.08
CA SER A 126 -18.97 -3.31 -1.46
C SER A 126 -18.09 -4.27 -0.66
N ILE A 127 -18.71 -5.13 0.15
CA ILE A 127 -18.01 -6.13 0.97
C ILE A 127 -18.74 -7.48 0.88
N HIS A 128 -17.99 -8.57 0.75
CA HIS A 128 -18.55 -9.93 0.85
C HIS A 128 -18.69 -10.43 2.31
N ASP A 129 -17.64 -10.39 3.15
CA ASP A 129 -17.73 -10.68 4.61
C ASP A 129 -17.17 -9.52 5.46
N VAL A 130 -17.96 -9.08 6.45
CA VAL A 130 -17.51 -8.17 7.50
C VAL A 130 -17.89 -8.64 8.90
N LYS A 131 -16.88 -8.81 9.78
CA LYS A 131 -17.15 -9.17 11.18
C LYS A 131 -17.53 -7.98 12.06
N ARG A 132 -16.97 -6.80 11.79
CA ARG A 132 -17.25 -5.57 12.55
C ARG A 132 -17.12 -4.36 11.64
N LEU A 133 -18.20 -3.59 11.56
CA LEU A 133 -18.26 -2.31 10.87
C LEU A 133 -18.49 -1.20 11.91
N CYS A 134 -17.72 -0.12 11.82
CA CYS A 134 -17.86 1.06 12.67
C CYS A 134 -17.58 2.33 11.84
N GLY A 135 -18.32 3.41 12.09
CA GLY A 135 -18.18 4.66 11.36
C GLY A 135 -19.35 4.92 10.40
N MET A 136 -19.14 5.79 9.43
CA MET A 136 -20.17 6.21 8.48
C MET A 136 -19.92 5.57 7.12
N VAL A 137 -20.98 4.99 6.57
CA VAL A 137 -21.05 4.60 5.16
C VAL A 137 -22.17 5.45 4.56
N GLN A 138 -21.84 6.27 3.56
CA GLN A 138 -22.80 7.02 2.74
C GLN A 138 -23.11 6.25 1.46
#